data_AF-A0A2D7QK23-F1
#
_entry.id   AF-A0A2D7QK23-F1
#
_cell.length_a   1.000
_cell.length_b   1.000
_cell.length_c   1.000
_cell.angle_alpha   90.00
_cell.angle_beta   90.00
_cell.angle_gamma   90.00
#
_symmetry.space_group_name_H-M   'P 1'
#
loop_
_entity.id
_entity.type
_entity.pdbx_description
1 polymer ?
#
loop_
_entity_poly.entity_id
_entity_poly.type
_entity_poly.pdbx_seq_one_letter_code
_entity_poly.pdbx_strand_id
1 'polypeptide(L)' 'MIITGQITLTLTAKIYDVTEKRIRIIELGHIAVGNYVEVNRAIYWDGETEGGEQVSSGTYFYQIEAGDYTETRKMVILK' A
#
# COMPACT_ATOMS: atom_id res chain seq x y z
N MET A 1 23.76 28.06 -11.36
CA MET A 1 23.72 26.85 -10.50
C MET A 1 22.27 26.41 -10.43
N ILE A 2 21.88 25.40 -11.20
CA ILE A 2 20.52 24.84 -11.13
C ILE A 2 20.62 23.63 -10.21
N ILE A 3 19.97 23.68 -9.05
CA ILE A 3 19.85 22.52 -8.17
C ILE A 3 18.68 21.69 -8.70
N THR A 4 18.99 20.66 -9.48
CA THR A 4 17.99 19.67 -9.91
C THR A 4 17.70 18.74 -8.74
N GLY A 5 16.65 19.01 -7.98
CA GLY A 5 16.09 18.07 -6.99
C GLY A 5 15.02 17.21 -7.66
N GLN A 6 15.11 15.89 -7.55
CA GLN A 6 14.00 15.03 -7.92
C GLN A 6 12.93 15.10 -6.82
N ILE A 7 11.73 15.52 -7.18
CA ILE A 7 10.57 15.46 -6.28
C ILE A 7 10.17 13.99 -6.17
N THR A 8 10.06 13.48 -4.95
CA THR A 8 9.58 12.13 -4.66
C THR A 8 8.31 12.18 -3.82
N LEU A 9 7.42 11.20 -4.00
CA LEU A 9 6.29 10.99 -3.09
C LEU A 9 6.48 9.69 -2.32
N THR A 10 6.05 9.67 -1.07
CA THR A 10 5.99 8.48 -0.24
C THR A 10 4.80 7.63 -0.66
N LEU A 11 5.04 6.33 -0.84
CA LEU A 11 4.04 5.33 -1.17
C LEU A 11 3.75 4.47 0.05
N THR A 12 2.49 4.42 0.46
CA THR A 12 2.05 3.63 1.62
C THR A 12 0.84 2.78 1.24
N ALA A 13 0.81 1.54 1.69
CA ALA A 13 -0.37 0.69 1.63
C ALA A 13 -0.88 0.40 3.03
N LYS A 14 -2.16 0.68 3.28
CA LYS A 14 -2.84 0.38 4.54
C LYS A 14 -3.85 -0.73 4.29
N ILE A 15 -3.82 -1.76 5.13
CA ILE A 15 -4.70 -2.93 5.00
C ILE A 15 -5.68 -2.95 6.16
N TYR A 16 -6.94 -3.20 5.84
CA TYR A 16 -8.06 -3.21 6.78
C TYR A 16 -8.91 -4.46 6.62
N ASP A 17 -9.54 -4.91 7.69
CA ASP A 17 -10.62 -5.89 7.59
C ASP A 17 -11.97 -5.20 7.30
N VAL A 18 -13.03 -6.00 7.19
CA VAL A 18 -14.41 -5.52 6.93
C VAL A 18 -14.99 -4.64 8.04
N THR A 19 -14.37 -4.59 9.22
CA THR A 19 -14.77 -3.76 10.35
C THR A 19 -14.01 -2.45 10.42
N GLU A 20 -13.25 -2.10 9.38
CA GLU A 20 -12.35 -0.94 9.31
C GLU A 20 -11.18 -1.00 10.29
N LYS A 21 -10.95 -2.16 10.92
CA LYS A 21 -9.78 -2.35 11.77
C LYS A 21 -8.53 -2.43 10.90
N ARG A 22 -7.55 -1.59 11.20
CA ARG A 22 -6.23 -1.63 10.56
C ARG A 22 -5.50 -2.91 10.93
N ILE A 23 -5.11 -3.67 9.92
CA ILE A 23 -4.42 -4.96 10.02
C ILE A 23 -2.91 -4.79 9.82
N ARG A 24 -2.51 -3.98 8.82
CA ARG A 24 -1.10 -3.73 8.49
C ARG A 24 -0.90 -2.39 7.81
N ILE A 25 0.27 -1.80 8.00
CA ILE A 25 0.81 -0.73 7.16
C ILE A 25 2.08 -1.25 6.48
N ILE A 26 2.19 -1.02 5.19
CA ILE A 26 3.37 -1.34 4.39
C ILE A 26 3.88 -0.03 3.80
N GLU A 27 5.04 0.42 4.26
CA GLU A 27 5.76 1.56 3.67
C GLU A 27 6.58 1.07 2.49
N LEU A 28 6.22 1.52 1.29
CA LEU A 28 6.82 1.07 0.03
C LEU A 28 7.95 2.00 -0.43
N GLY A 29 8.24 3.03 0.36
CA GLY A 29 9.33 3.99 0.14
C GLY A 29 8.92 5.16 -0.75
N HIS A 30 9.91 5.75 -1.43
CA HIS A 30 9.74 6.97 -2.21
C HIS A 30 9.79 6.67 -3.71
N ILE A 31 8.84 7.20 -4.48
CA ILE A 31 8.81 7.12 -5.94
C ILE A 31 9.03 8.51 -6.56
N ALA A 32 9.83 8.60 -7.62
CA ALA A 32 10.06 9.85 -8.32
C ALA A 32 8.80 10.29 -9.07
N VAL A 33 8.47 11.58 -8.96
CA VAL A 33 7.33 12.18 -9.65
C VAL A 33 7.50 12.03 -11.16
N GLY A 34 6.47 11.51 -11.83
CA GLY A 34 6.48 11.23 -13.28
C GLY A 34 6.55 9.74 -13.64
N ASN A 35 6.93 8.86 -12.69
CA ASN A 35 6.84 7.40 -12.86
C ASN A 35 5.52 6.80 -12.32
N TYR A 36 4.50 7.63 -12.05
CA TYR A 36 3.17 7.19 -11.55
C TYR A 36 2.45 6.17 -12.44
N VAL A 37 2.93 5.99 -13.68
CA VAL A 37 2.24 5.21 -14.71
C VAL A 37 2.65 3.74 -14.69
N GLU A 38 3.73 3.34 -13.99
CA GLU A 38 4.04 1.93 -13.86
C GLU A 38 3.20 1.27 -12.75
N VAL A 39 1.96 0.96 -13.12
CA VAL A 39 0.97 0.10 -12.45
C VAL A 39 1.54 -1.29 -12.07
N ASN A 40 2.79 -1.60 -12.42
CA ASN A 40 3.42 -2.90 -12.25
C ASN A 40 4.30 -3.07 -11.00
N ARG A 41 4.34 -2.10 -10.07
CA ARG A 41 4.83 -2.40 -8.71
C ARG A 41 3.70 -3.10 -7.94
N ALA A 42 3.62 -4.41 -8.12
CA ALA A 42 2.74 -5.25 -7.31
C ALA A 42 3.13 -5.10 -5.82
N ILE A 43 2.16 -4.68 -5.01
CA ILE A 43 2.28 -4.63 -3.56
C ILE A 43 1.93 -6.02 -3.06
N TYR A 44 2.92 -6.71 -2.49
CA TYR A 44 2.73 -8.05 -1.94
C TYR A 44 2.47 -7.95 -0.44
N TRP A 45 1.31 -8.46 -0.03
CA TRP A 45 1.03 -8.75 1.37
C TRP A 45 1.02 -10.27 1.57
N ASP A 46 1.75 -10.71 2.57
CA ASP A 46 1.93 -12.10 3.01
C ASP A 46 0.75 -12.65 3.83
N GLY A 47 -0.29 -11.86 4.06
CA GLY A 47 -1.42 -12.23 4.91
C GLY A 47 -1.13 -12.12 6.40
N GLU A 48 -0.11 -11.36 6.81
CA GLU A 48 0.23 -11.16 8.22
C GLU A 48 -0.24 -9.84 8.80
N THR A 49 -0.55 -9.81 10.08
CA THR A 49 -0.79 -8.56 10.83
C THR A 49 0.51 -7.77 11.04
N GLU A 50 0.43 -6.57 11.62
CA GLU A 50 1.62 -5.85 12.11
C GLU A 50 2.47 -6.71 13.07
N GLY A 51 1.84 -7.63 13.82
CA GLY A 51 2.53 -8.52 14.76
C GLY A 51 3.11 -9.79 14.15
N GLY A 52 2.98 -10.02 12.84
CA GLY A 52 3.43 -11.24 12.17
C GLY A 52 2.46 -12.43 12.31
N GLU A 53 1.26 -12.21 12.85
CA GLU A 53 0.25 -13.27 12.94
C GLU A 53 -0.48 -13.43 11.60
N GLN A 54 -0.69 -14.68 11.19
CA GLN A 54 -1.45 -14.98 9.98
C GLN A 54 -2.93 -14.66 10.14
N VAL A 55 -3.47 -13.88 9.21
CA VAL A 55 -4.90 -13.54 9.20
C VAL A 55 -5.77 -14.74 8.78
N SER A 56 -7.06 -14.65 9.07
CA SER A 56 -8.05 -15.63 8.60
C SER A 56 -8.36 -15.47 7.10
N SER A 57 -8.94 -16.49 6.48
CA SER A 57 -9.61 -16.30 5.20
C SER A 57 -10.72 -15.24 5.35
N GLY A 58 -10.90 -14.39 4.35
CA GLY A 58 -11.84 -13.30 4.46
C GLY A 58 -11.66 -12.22 3.39
N THR A 59 -12.57 -11.26 3.42
CA THR A 59 -12.43 -10.03 2.65
C THR A 59 -11.60 -9.02 3.44
N TYR A 60 -10.66 -8.39 2.75
CA TYR A 60 -9.86 -7.29 3.27
C TYR A 60 -9.87 -6.15 2.26
N PHE A 61 -9.56 -4.96 2.72
CA PHE A 61 -9.42 -3.78 1.88
C PHE A 61 -8.01 -3.26 2.02
N TYR A 62 -7.43 -2.79 0.92
CA TYR A 62 -6.20 -2.03 0.97
C TYR A 62 -6.41 -0.65 0.36
N GLN A 63 -5.75 0.33 0.95
CA GLN A 63 -5.71 1.71 0.49
C GLN A 63 -4.27 2.05 0.14
N ILE A 64 -4.05 2.44 -1.11
CA ILE A 64 -2.77 2.96 -1.60
C ILE A 64 -2.80 4.47 -1.49
N GLU A 65 -1.78 5.05 -0.88
CA GLU A 65 -1.57 6.50 -0.76
C GLU A 65 -0.23 6.87 -1.40
N ALA A 66 -0.25 7.83 -2.33
CA ALA A 66 0.93 8.34 -3.01
C ALA A 66 0.82 9.87 -3.22
N GLY A 67 1.29 10.63 -2.24
CA GLY A 67 1.03 12.08 -2.17
C GLY A 67 -0.47 12.36 -2.15
N ASP A 68 -0.99 13.08 -3.14
CA ASP A 68 -2.42 13.43 -3.24
C ASP A 68 -3.29 12.32 -3.85
N TYR A 69 -2.66 11.22 -4.32
CA TYR A 69 -3.39 10.07 -4.85
C TYR A 69 -3.79 9.12 -3.72
N THR A 70 -5.06 8.71 -3.71
CA THR A 70 -5.57 7.67 -2.82
C THR A 70 -6.49 6.75 -3.60
N GLU A 71 -6.27 5.44 -3.50
CA GLU A 71 -7.13 4.42 -4.10
C GLU A 71 -7.37 3.27 -3.13
N THR A 72 -8.65 2.87 -2.99
CA THR A 72 -9.04 1.73 -2.15
C THR A 72 -9.52 0.59 -3.02
N ARG A 73 -9.02 -0.63 -2.76
CA ARG A 73 -9.41 -1.85 -3.46
C ARG A 73 -9.70 -2.97 -2.48
N LYS A 74 -10.57 -3.88 -2.90
CA LYS A 74 -10.92 -5.11 -2.18
C LYS A 74 -9.94 -6.23 -2.55
N MET A 75 -9.56 -7.03 -1.57
CA MET A 75 -8.89 -8.32 -1.76
C MET A 75 -9.62 -9.42 -0.98
N VAL A 76 -9.45 -10.66 -1.42
CA VAL A 76 -10.00 -11.84 -0.72
C VAL A 76 -8.85 -12.80 -0.47
N ILE A 77 -8.69 -13.20 0.79
CA ILE A 77 -7.77 -14.26 1.18
C ILE A 77 -8.56 -15.56 1.29
N LEU A 78 -8.10 -16.56 0.57
CA LEU A 78 -8.55 -17.95 0.64
C LEU A 78 -7.39 -18.78 1.18
N LYS A 79 -7.67 -19.67 2.14
CA LYS A 79 -6.72 -20.68 2.63
C LYS A 79 -7.05 -22.02 1.99
#